data_AF-A0AAW0X0V5-F1
#
_entry.id   AF-A0AAW0X0V5-F1
#
_cell.length_a   1.000
_cell.length_b   1.000
_cell.length_c   1.000
_cell.angle_alpha   90.00
_cell.angle_beta   90.00
_cell.angle_gamma   90.00
#
_symmetry.space_group_name_H-M   'P 1'
#
loop_
_entity.id
_entity.type
_entity.pdbx_description
1 polymer ?
#
loop_
_entity_poly.entity_id
_entity_poly.type
_entity_poly.pdbx_seq_one_letter_code
_entity_poly.pdbx_strand_id
1 'polypeptide(L)'
;SVVLEHLRIFVASSNMIYEIEPYTFNGLPSLEMLDLSHNRIGKLSENSLTIHHHSASALSVDLSHNAISYIEPGVIAGVKVYAFNLQYNQLITLQETVFRPLIDLSRGTSRFLVSG
;
A
#
# COMPACT_ATOMS: atom_id res chain seq x y z
N SER A 1 2.02 -21.31 -6.00
CA SER A 1 1.96 -19.84 -6.16
C SER A 1 3.06 -19.44 -7.11
N VAL A 2 2.78 -18.60 -8.11
CA VAL A 2 3.80 -18.10 -9.04
C VAL A 2 4.56 -16.99 -8.33
N VAL A 3 5.88 -17.07 -8.31
CA VAL A 3 6.75 -16.03 -7.75
C VAL A 3 7.41 -15.30 -8.92
N LEU A 4 7.27 -13.98 -8.94
CA LEU A 4 7.86 -13.10 -9.95
C LEU A 4 9.06 -12.37 -9.33
N GLU A 5 10.19 -13.07 -9.25
CA GLU A 5 11.39 -12.62 -8.52
C GLU A 5 11.99 -11.31 -9.02
N HIS A 6 11.71 -10.92 -10.26
CA HIS A 6 12.26 -9.73 -10.89
C HIS A 6 11.23 -8.64 -11.17
N LEU A 7 9.96 -8.84 -10.82
CA LEU A 7 8.96 -7.79 -11.02
C LEU A 7 9.15 -6.68 -9.98
N ARG A 8 9.57 -5.50 -10.46
CA ARG A 8 9.83 -4.32 -9.62
C ARG A 8 8.71 -3.31 -9.66
N ILE A 9 7.93 -3.28 -10.73
CA ILE A 9 6.85 -2.31 -10.94
C ILE A 9 5.60 -3.10 -11.31
N PHE A 10 4.52 -2.89 -10.56
CA PHE A 10 3.20 -3.43 -10.85
C PHE A 10 2.22 -2.26 -10.96
N VAL A 11 1.61 -2.12 -12.13
CA VAL A 11 0.63 -1.07 -12.43
C VAL A 11 -0.70 -1.75 -12.76
N ALA A 12 -1.70 -1.48 -11.93
CA ALA A 12 -3.08 -1.87 -12.15
C ALA A 12 -4.04 -0.69 -11.88
N SER A 13 -3.57 0.53 -12.14
CA SER A 13 -4.39 1.74 -12.05
C SER A 13 -5.47 1.79 -13.12
N SER A 14 -6.51 2.59 -12.86
CA SER A 14 -7.67 2.79 -13.77
C SER A 14 -8.43 1.49 -14.09
N ASN A 15 -8.59 0.62 -13.10
CA ASN A 15 -9.36 -0.61 -13.20
C ASN A 15 -10.61 -0.55 -12.30
N MET A 16 -11.27 -1.70 -12.15
CA MET A 16 -12.46 -1.89 -11.32
C MET A 16 -12.12 -2.72 -10.08
N ILE A 17 -10.97 -2.49 -9.45
CA ILE A 17 -10.58 -3.22 -8.23
C ILE A 17 -11.36 -2.64 -7.05
N TYR A 18 -12.06 -3.50 -6.30
CA TYR A 18 -12.86 -3.11 -5.13
C TYR A 18 -12.23 -3.55 -3.80
N GLU A 19 -11.39 -4.57 -3.84
CA GLU A 19 -10.78 -5.20 -2.67
C GLU A 19 -9.38 -5.71 -3.02
N ILE A 20 -8.51 -5.71 -2.02
CA ILE A 20 -7.21 -6.38 -2.05
C ILE A 20 -7.25 -7.43 -0.95
N GLU A 21 -7.17 -8.70 -1.33
CA GLU A 21 -7.15 -9.79 -0.37
C GLU A 21 -5.82 -9.78 0.43
N PRO A 22 -5.82 -10.27 1.68
CA PRO A 22 -4.59 -10.47 2.44
C PRO A 22 -3.56 -11.24 1.63
N TYR A 23 -2.29 -10.79 1.68
CA TYR A 23 -1.16 -11.45 1.03
C TYR A 23 -1.18 -11.48 -0.51
N THR A 24 -2.03 -10.68 -1.15
CA THR A 24 -2.12 -10.57 -2.63
C THR A 24 -0.75 -10.40 -3.30
N PHE A 25 0.17 -9.65 -2.67
CA PHE A 25 1.48 -9.31 -3.24
C PHE A 25 2.64 -10.18 -2.74
N ASN A 26 2.40 -11.25 -1.97
CA ASN A 26 3.48 -12.12 -1.45
C ASN A 26 4.32 -12.80 -2.56
N GLY A 27 3.78 -12.94 -3.77
CA GLY A 27 4.52 -13.47 -4.92
C GLY A 27 5.51 -12.48 -5.57
N LEU A 28 5.60 -11.24 -5.08
CA LEU A 28 6.37 -10.15 -5.67
C LEU A 28 7.48 -9.64 -4.73
N PRO A 29 8.50 -10.47 -4.41
CA PRO A 29 9.49 -10.14 -3.38
C PRO A 29 10.30 -8.87 -3.72
N SER A 30 10.53 -8.60 -5.01
CA SER A 30 11.34 -7.47 -5.47
C SER A 30 10.52 -6.23 -5.84
N LEU A 31 9.25 -6.15 -5.44
CA LEU A 31 8.37 -5.06 -5.83
C LEU A 31 8.82 -3.72 -5.19
N GLU A 32 9.05 -2.71 -6.00
CA GLU A 32 9.47 -1.37 -5.56
C GLU A 32 8.37 -0.33 -5.76
N MET A 33 7.47 -0.56 -6.72
CA MET A 33 6.36 0.34 -7.02
C MET A 33 5.08 -0.43 -7.30
N LEU A 34 4.03 -0.05 -6.58
CA LEU A 34 2.67 -0.55 -6.71
C LEU A 34 1.75 0.63 -7.02
N ASP A 35 1.18 0.67 -8.23
CA ASP A 35 0.18 1.66 -8.60
C ASP A 35 -1.20 1.00 -8.72
N LEU A 36 -2.08 1.35 -7.78
CA LEU A 36 -3.49 0.94 -7.70
C LEU A 36 -4.41 2.17 -7.74
N SER A 37 -3.91 3.31 -8.20
CA SER A 37 -4.69 4.55 -8.29
C SER A 37 -5.90 4.42 -9.22
N HIS A 38 -6.89 5.27 -9.06
CA HIS A 38 -8.09 5.29 -9.91
C HIS A 38 -8.82 3.93 -9.95
N ASN A 39 -8.99 3.31 -8.79
CA ASN A 39 -9.79 2.09 -8.61
C ASN A 39 -11.01 2.40 -7.71
N ARG A 40 -11.64 1.37 -7.15
CA ARG A 40 -12.83 1.47 -6.31
C ARG A 40 -12.64 0.83 -4.94
N ILE A 41 -11.39 0.81 -4.46
CA ILE A 41 -11.02 0.16 -3.20
C ILE A 41 -11.67 0.93 -2.05
N GLY A 42 -12.52 0.27 -1.27
CA GLY A 42 -13.27 0.89 -0.17
C GLY A 42 -12.58 0.79 1.20
N LYS A 43 -11.77 -0.25 1.38
CA LYS A 43 -11.11 -0.61 2.64
C LYS A 43 -9.77 -1.27 2.35
N LEU A 44 -8.78 -1.00 3.20
CA LEU A 44 -7.56 -1.79 3.26
C LEU A 44 -7.63 -2.71 4.48
N SER A 45 -7.66 -4.02 4.23
CA SER A 45 -7.72 -5.04 5.27
C SER A 45 -6.31 -5.39 5.79
N GLU A 46 -6.24 -5.93 7.00
CA GLU A 46 -4.98 -6.42 7.57
C GLU A 46 -4.23 -7.31 6.56
N ASN A 47 -2.93 -7.09 6.42
CA ASN A 47 -2.05 -7.81 5.48
C ASN A 47 -2.34 -7.68 3.98
N SER A 48 -3.26 -6.81 3.55
CA SER A 48 -3.56 -6.60 2.12
C SER A 48 -2.36 -6.09 1.30
N LEU A 49 -1.43 -5.34 1.93
CA LEU A 49 -0.19 -4.84 1.29
C LEU A 49 1.07 -5.51 1.84
N THR A 50 0.95 -6.56 2.66
CA THR A 50 2.08 -7.29 3.24
C THR A 50 2.83 -8.08 2.17
N ILE A 51 4.16 -8.06 2.25
CA ILE A 51 5.08 -8.88 1.46
C ILE A 51 6.09 -9.51 2.43
N HIS A 52 5.89 -10.77 2.84
CA HIS A 52 6.70 -11.40 3.92
C HIS A 52 8.20 -11.53 3.63
N HIS A 53 8.54 -11.71 2.35
CA HIS A 53 9.93 -11.86 1.89
C HIS A 53 10.30 -10.72 0.95
N HIS A 54 9.92 -9.49 1.34
CA HIS A 54 10.25 -8.30 0.57
C HIS A 54 11.78 -8.11 0.54
N SER A 55 12.37 -8.30 -0.64
CA SER A 55 13.81 -8.20 -0.87
C SER A 55 14.24 -6.80 -1.32
N ALA A 56 13.29 -5.98 -1.80
CA ALA A 56 13.57 -4.59 -2.14
C ALA A 56 13.77 -3.74 -0.87
N SER A 57 14.52 -2.65 -1.00
CA SER A 57 14.85 -1.78 0.14
C SER A 57 13.63 -1.05 0.72
N ALA A 58 12.65 -0.73 -0.13
CA ALA A 58 11.38 -0.12 0.25
C ALA A 58 10.38 -0.16 -0.92
N LEU A 59 9.09 -0.01 -0.62
CA LEU A 59 7.98 0.01 -1.55
C LEU A 59 7.35 1.41 -1.62
N SER A 60 7.02 1.86 -2.83
CA SER A 60 6.14 2.99 -3.11
C SER A 60 4.76 2.46 -3.46
N VAL A 61 3.72 2.95 -2.79
CA VAL A 61 2.34 2.56 -3.07
C VAL A 61 1.48 3.78 -3.37
N ASP A 62 0.83 3.77 -4.53
CA ASP A 62 -0.18 4.75 -4.90
C ASP A 62 -1.58 4.13 -4.86
N LEU A 63 -2.42 4.67 -3.97
CA LEU A 63 -3.83 4.33 -3.79
C LEU A 63 -4.73 5.57 -3.97
N SER A 64 -4.22 6.62 -4.59
CA SER A 64 -4.98 7.83 -4.82
C SER A 64 -6.20 7.58 -5.70
N HIS A 65 -7.22 8.44 -5.58
CA HIS A 65 -8.45 8.31 -6.36
C HIS A 65 -9.13 6.93 -6.21
N ASN A 66 -9.28 6.48 -4.97
CA ASN A 66 -10.07 5.31 -4.60
C ASN A 66 -11.24 5.75 -3.69
N ALA A 67 -11.93 4.79 -3.07
CA ALA A 67 -13.02 5.04 -2.13
C ALA A 67 -12.65 4.67 -0.69
N ILE A 68 -11.34 4.70 -0.34
CA ILE A 68 -10.85 4.17 0.92
C ILE A 68 -11.39 5.04 2.06
N SER A 69 -12.21 4.44 2.91
CA SER A 69 -12.81 5.09 4.08
C SER A 69 -12.26 4.53 5.40
N TYR A 70 -11.63 3.35 5.34
CA TYR A 70 -11.10 2.65 6.50
C TYR A 70 -9.83 1.86 6.16
N ILE A 71 -8.86 1.90 7.06
CA ILE A 71 -7.59 1.18 6.96
C ILE A 71 -7.41 0.40 8.27
N GLU A 72 -7.26 -0.91 8.19
CA GLU A 72 -6.98 -1.74 9.35
C GLU A 72 -5.53 -1.63 9.81
N PRO A 73 -5.24 -1.83 11.11
CA PRO A 73 -3.88 -2.04 11.58
C PRO A 73 -3.22 -3.21 10.83
N GLY A 74 -1.91 -3.13 10.57
CA GLY A 74 -1.17 -4.25 9.96
C GLY A 74 -1.30 -4.39 8.44
N VAL A 75 -1.92 -3.43 7.73
CA VAL A 75 -2.01 -3.43 6.26
C VAL A 75 -0.65 -3.57 5.57
N ILE A 76 0.40 -2.95 6.14
CA ILE A 76 1.78 -2.97 5.64
C ILE A 76 2.73 -3.77 6.56
N ALA A 77 2.23 -4.78 7.27
CA ALA A 77 3.07 -5.57 8.17
C ALA A 77 4.23 -6.24 7.40
N GLY A 78 5.45 -6.19 7.94
CA GLY A 78 6.61 -6.87 7.34
C GLY A 78 7.12 -6.28 6.02
N VAL A 79 6.56 -5.17 5.53
CA VAL A 79 7.05 -4.45 4.34
C VAL A 79 7.46 -3.02 4.69
N LYS A 80 8.60 -2.57 4.16
CA LYS A 80 9.04 -1.19 4.35
C LYS A 80 8.43 -0.31 3.25
N VAL A 81 7.62 0.66 3.64
CA VAL A 81 7.01 1.62 2.70
C VAL A 81 7.66 2.99 2.88
N TYR A 82 8.12 3.61 1.77
CA TYR A 82 8.74 4.95 1.81
C TYR A 82 7.87 6.03 1.17
N ALA A 83 6.93 5.65 0.31
CA ALA A 83 5.96 6.56 -0.27
C ALA A 83 4.58 5.91 -0.23
N PHE A 84 3.61 6.58 0.37
CA PHE A 84 2.25 6.07 0.46
C PHE A 84 1.24 7.19 0.19
N ASN A 85 0.62 7.12 -0.99
CA ASN A 85 -0.31 8.12 -1.48
C ASN A 85 -1.75 7.64 -1.30
N LEU A 86 -2.50 8.36 -0.47
CA LEU A 86 -3.92 8.14 -0.17
C LEU A 86 -4.77 9.37 -0.54
N GLN A 87 -4.24 10.32 -1.31
CA GLN A 87 -5.00 11.52 -1.71
C GLN A 87 -6.27 11.16 -2.47
N TYR A 88 -7.30 12.02 -2.36
CA TYR A 88 -8.58 11.80 -3.04
C TYR A 88 -9.24 10.46 -2.70
N ASN A 89 -9.24 10.12 -1.41
CA ASN A 89 -10.00 9.02 -0.81
C ASN A 89 -11.08 9.57 0.14
N GLN A 90 -11.73 8.69 0.90
CA GLN A 90 -12.84 9.03 1.80
C GLN A 90 -12.44 8.90 3.28
N LEU A 91 -11.14 9.04 3.58
CA LEU A 91 -10.61 8.92 4.93
C LEU A 91 -11.06 10.11 5.78
N ILE A 92 -11.85 9.84 6.82
CA ILE A 92 -12.30 10.87 7.78
C ILE A 92 -11.31 10.97 8.95
N THR A 93 -10.81 9.83 9.42
CA THR A 93 -9.85 9.74 10.52
C THR A 93 -8.73 8.75 10.15
N LEU A 94 -7.52 9.05 10.61
CA LEU A 94 -6.38 8.13 10.55
C LEU A 94 -6.06 7.68 11.95
N GLN A 95 -6.20 6.38 12.21
CA GLN A 95 -5.81 5.81 13.49
C GLN A 95 -4.28 5.86 13.64
N GLU A 96 -3.79 6.24 14.82
CA GLU A 96 -2.36 6.31 15.10
C GLU A 96 -1.66 4.96 14.85
N THR A 97 -2.33 3.85 15.14
CA THR A 97 -1.84 2.48 14.90
C THR A 97 -1.54 2.18 13.44
N VAL A 98 -2.26 2.83 12.52
CA VAL A 98 -2.04 2.73 11.07
C VAL A 98 -0.95 3.70 10.62
N PHE A 99 -0.98 4.92 11.16
CA PHE A 99 -0.12 6.01 10.69
C PHE A 99 1.29 5.99 11.30
N ARG A 100 1.46 5.49 12.52
CA ARG A 100 2.73 5.50 13.25
C ARG A 100 3.82 4.62 12.62
N PRO A 101 3.53 3.40 12.11
CA PRO A 101 4.49 2.65 11.31
C PRO A 101 4.95 3.40 10.05
N LEU A 102 4.07 4.20 9.43
CA LEU A 102 4.40 5.00 8.25
C LEU A 102 5.29 6.22 8.59
N ILE A 103 5.12 6.81 9.79
CA ILE A 103 5.96 7.91 10.31
C ILE A 103 7.29 7.44 10.88
N ASP A 104 7.34 6.30 11.57
CA ASP A 104 8.61 5.79 12.13
C ASP A 104 9.59 5.41 11.01
N LEU A 105 9.07 5.10 9.82
CA LEU A 105 9.83 4.95 8.58
C LEU A 105 10.27 6.30 7.96
N SER A 106 9.73 7.44 8.42
CA SER A 106 10.03 8.80 7.98
C SER A 106 11.07 9.53 8.83
N ARG A 107 11.88 8.82 9.63
CA ARG A 107 13.18 9.36 10.10
C ARG A 107 14.20 9.56 8.95
N GLY A 108 13.75 9.46 7.69
CA GLY A 108 14.39 9.81 6.42
C GLY A 108 13.37 10.39 5.41
N THR A 109 13.67 10.41 4.10
CA THR A 109 12.93 11.08 3.00
C THR A 109 11.53 10.52 2.67
N SER A 110 10.88 9.79 3.57
CA SER A 110 9.59 9.13 3.31
C SER A 110 8.45 10.16 3.14
N ARG A 111 7.52 9.89 2.22
CA ARG A 111 6.41 10.77 1.84
C ARG A 111 5.07 10.10 2.11
N PHE A 112 4.25 10.73 2.94
CA PHE A 112 2.89 10.29 3.19
C PHE A 112 1.92 11.39 2.80
N LEU A 113 0.98 11.08 1.90
CA LEU A 113 0.04 12.05 1.33
C LEU A 113 -1.38 11.54 1.58
N VAL A 114 -2.22 12.37 2.20
CA VAL A 114 -3.62 12.01 2.54
C VAL A 114 -4.61 13.08 2.12
N SER A 115 -4.19 14.34 2.11
CA SER A 115 -5.08 15.46 1.79
C SER A 115 -5.25 15.64 0.28
N GLY A 116 -6.50 15.78 -0.17
CA GLY A 116 -6.91 16.09 -1.54
C GLY A 116 -8.42 16.16 -1.59
#